data_AF-A0A0C9ZG76-F1
#
_entry.id   AF-A0A0C9ZG76-F1
#
_cell.length_a   1.000
_cell.length_b   1.000
_cell.length_c   1.000
_cell.angle_alpha   90.00
_cell.angle_beta   90.00
_cell.angle_gamma   90.00
#
_symmetry.space_group_name_H-M   'P 1'
#
loop_
_entity.id
_entity.type
_entity.pdbx_description
1 polymer ?
#
loop_
_entity_poly.entity_id
_entity_poly.type
_entity_poly.pdbx_seq_one_letter_code
_entity_poly.pdbx_strand_id
1 'polypeptide(L)'
;KYCLFCWDGGALYECSICPRTVCVNCVVIPAEFRERVEHPDVHFVCPGCHEMRGKASGSNTMSPYFGFEDHNGTPVLTDPATIHGHIEMPSRSQISSNPILVLHFVLTSLDPLGSPAAIMQHKLRPYRPKDSLQFHEIIFDIGTDEKAERHAESMEILVGRLKLLEYERVEIFVYTHSEVERGDIWGGYEDDELVGRGRAKFFAALFVGGIEEYVRGATLWVLICGHTVRQPDSFKLLQTCVKEYEVEHAFTFDAVLFHACLTIPFVVIYVRRVLVEGFEVQEVMHDLLQACPRLAMHSSIIHIHNTTAFRRRYPTLIEYHQGVKPIPTTTGSMTVSTYTYFHDSNRPFGNTLPYQCSHCKCVRSWKHVASDHNPLNERKFICKSCCYAVTYTKPEQSKIIPSSQGQKSRHAPVSGWLMSVTIEPCMSESVVV
;
A
#
# COMPACT_ATOMS: atom_id res chain seq x y z
N LYS A 1 5.30 -22.53 1.97
CA LYS A 1 5.74 -21.68 3.10
C LYS A 1 7.26 -21.50 3.04
N TYR A 2 7.81 -20.48 3.67
CA TYR A 2 9.24 -20.14 3.59
C TYR A 2 9.81 -19.83 4.98
N CYS A 3 11.05 -20.19 5.22
CA CYS A 3 11.78 -19.87 6.43
C CYS A 3 11.98 -18.35 6.57
N LEU A 4 11.62 -17.78 7.72
CA LEU A 4 11.82 -16.37 8.04
C LEU A 4 13.28 -15.90 7.91
N PHE A 5 14.24 -16.79 8.20
CA PHE A 5 15.66 -16.42 8.20
C PHE A 5 16.26 -16.48 6.79
N CYS A 6 16.17 -17.62 6.12
CA CYS A 6 16.88 -17.86 4.86
C CYS A 6 16.02 -17.74 3.60
N TRP A 7 14.72 -17.42 3.73
CA TRP A 7 13.77 -17.28 2.62
C TRP A 7 13.56 -18.57 1.79
N ASP A 8 14.10 -19.70 2.24
CA ASP A 8 14.00 -20.98 1.55
C ASP A 8 12.84 -21.82 2.10
N GLY A 9 12.36 -22.75 1.29
CA GLY A 9 11.36 -23.75 1.67
C GLY A 9 11.98 -24.98 2.36
N GLY A 10 11.32 -26.13 2.22
CA GLY A 10 11.78 -27.42 2.73
C GLY A 10 11.10 -27.84 4.03
N ALA A 11 11.86 -28.49 4.92
CA ALA A 11 11.38 -28.91 6.23
C ALA A 11 11.29 -27.69 7.17
N LEU A 12 10.08 -27.38 7.61
CA LEU A 12 9.74 -26.17 8.35
C LEU A 12 9.05 -26.51 9.67
N TYR A 13 9.44 -25.80 10.72
CA TYR A 13 8.66 -25.69 11.94
C TYR A 13 7.66 -24.54 11.80
N GLU A 14 6.39 -24.83 12.11
CA GLU A 14 5.31 -23.84 12.08
C GLU A 14 5.06 -23.28 13.47
N CYS A 15 5.07 -21.95 13.60
CA CYS A 15 4.80 -21.33 14.88
C CYS A 15 3.33 -21.57 15.29
N SER A 16 3.11 -22.00 16.52
CA SER A 16 1.76 -22.25 17.05
C SER A 16 0.97 -20.96 17.34
N ILE A 17 1.63 -19.80 17.33
CA ILE A 17 1.06 -18.50 17.73
C ILE A 17 0.78 -17.59 16.53
N CYS A 18 1.62 -17.67 15.48
CA CYS A 18 1.56 -16.77 14.34
C CYS A 18 1.89 -17.52 13.03
N PRO A 19 1.65 -16.94 11.84
CA PRO A 19 1.81 -17.64 10.57
C PRO A 19 3.27 -17.92 10.14
N ARG A 20 4.26 -17.61 10.98
CA ARG A 20 5.68 -17.71 10.62
C ARG A 20 6.17 -19.14 10.68
N THR A 21 7.09 -19.44 9.77
CA THR A 21 7.80 -20.71 9.71
C THR A 21 9.31 -20.52 9.78
N VAL A 22 10.01 -21.51 10.33
CA VAL A 22 11.48 -21.53 10.41
C VAL A 22 11.98 -22.91 10.01
N CYS A 23 12.98 -23.00 9.13
CA CYS A 23 13.48 -24.29 8.69
C CYS A 23 14.39 -24.96 9.73
N VAL A 24 14.47 -26.28 9.64
CA VAL A 24 15.28 -27.15 10.51
C VAL A 24 16.78 -26.82 10.47
N ASN A 25 17.24 -26.16 9.40
CA ASN A 25 18.63 -25.73 9.24
C ASN A 25 18.91 -24.39 9.95
N CYS A 26 17.89 -23.53 10.09
CA CYS A 26 18.05 -22.23 10.75
C CYS A 26 17.86 -22.32 12.26
N VAL A 27 17.03 -23.26 12.75
CA VAL A 27 16.90 -23.59 14.18
C VAL A 27 17.26 -25.05 14.33
N VAL A 28 18.48 -25.30 14.81
CA VAL A 28 19.01 -26.67 14.91
C VAL A 28 18.66 -27.24 16.28
N ILE A 29 18.03 -28.41 16.24
CA ILE A 29 17.63 -29.17 17.42
C ILE A 29 18.57 -30.37 17.57
N PRO A 30 19.15 -30.60 18.77
CA PRO A 30 19.98 -31.77 19.01
C PRO A 30 19.23 -33.06 18.68
N ALA A 31 19.97 -34.07 18.22
CA ALA A 31 19.38 -35.28 17.65
C ALA A 31 18.50 -36.04 18.66
N GLU A 32 18.90 -36.03 19.93
CA GLU A 32 18.22 -36.66 21.06
C GLU A 32 16.84 -36.06 21.37
N PHE A 33 16.55 -34.84 20.91
CA PHE A 33 15.25 -34.18 21.13
C PHE A 33 14.31 -34.26 19.92
N ARG A 34 14.76 -34.80 18.77
CA ARG A 34 13.96 -34.80 17.53
C ARG A 34 12.61 -35.50 17.66
N GLU A 35 12.59 -36.72 18.19
CA GLU A 35 11.34 -37.45 18.43
C GLU A 35 10.42 -36.72 19.41
N ARG A 36 11.00 -36.02 20.39
CA ARG A 36 10.23 -35.31 21.42
C ARG A 36 9.60 -34.04 20.87
N VAL A 37 10.29 -33.29 20.00
CA VAL A 37 9.73 -32.06 19.40
C VAL A 37 8.67 -32.35 18.33
N GLU A 38 8.63 -33.57 17.81
CA GLU A 38 7.58 -34.05 16.90
C GLU A 38 6.32 -34.54 17.64
N HIS A 39 6.33 -34.56 18.98
CA HIS A 39 5.18 -34.97 19.77
C HIS A 39 3.99 -34.00 19.59
N PRO A 40 2.74 -34.48 19.46
CA PRO A 40 1.57 -33.62 19.20
C PRO A 40 1.31 -32.52 20.23
N ASP A 41 1.66 -32.76 21.49
CA ASP A 41 1.51 -31.80 22.60
C ASP A 41 2.67 -30.80 22.71
N VAL A 42 3.61 -30.84 21.77
CA VAL A 42 4.74 -29.92 21.69
C VAL A 42 4.49 -28.89 20.60
N HIS A 43 4.74 -27.64 20.94
CA HIS A 43 4.47 -26.51 20.08
C HIS A 43 5.75 -25.72 19.82
N PHE A 44 5.98 -25.40 18.55
CA PHE A 44 7.06 -24.50 18.19
C PHE A 44 6.63 -23.04 18.38
N VAL A 45 7.45 -22.26 19.07
CA VAL A 45 7.33 -20.82 19.24
C VAL A 45 8.46 -20.17 18.46
N CYS A 46 8.14 -19.39 17.42
CA CYS A 46 9.19 -18.75 16.63
C CYS A 46 9.92 -17.65 17.43
N PRO A 47 11.17 -17.31 17.04
CA PRO A 47 11.98 -16.34 17.79
C PRO A 47 11.31 -14.98 17.99
N GLY A 48 10.57 -14.49 16.99
CA GLY A 48 9.88 -13.21 17.15
C GLY A 48 8.68 -13.27 18.10
N CYS A 49 7.99 -14.41 18.24
CA CYS A 49 6.92 -14.54 19.23
C CYS A 49 7.49 -14.63 20.65
N HIS A 50 8.62 -15.33 20.80
CA HIS A 50 9.41 -15.34 22.03
C HIS A 50 9.83 -13.92 22.44
N GLU A 51 10.40 -13.15 21.50
CA GLU A 51 10.80 -11.75 21.74
C GLU A 51 9.63 -10.86 22.19
N MET A 52 8.47 -11.02 21.54
CA MET A 52 7.26 -10.24 21.85
C MET A 52 6.68 -10.60 23.22
N ARG A 53 6.68 -11.89 23.61
CA ARG A 53 6.26 -12.33 24.96
C ARG A 53 7.11 -11.69 26.05
N GLY A 54 8.44 -11.67 25.86
CA GLY A 54 9.36 -11.01 26.78
C GLY A 54 9.00 -9.53 26.99
N LYS A 55 8.80 -8.79 25.90
CA LYS A 55 8.40 -7.38 25.93
C LYS A 55 7.04 -7.15 26.61
N ALA A 56 6.05 -8.00 26.33
CA ALA A 56 4.69 -7.86 26.87
C ALA A 56 4.64 -8.09 28.39
N SER A 57 5.52 -8.95 28.93
CA SER A 57 5.60 -9.22 30.37
C SER A 57 6.13 -8.05 31.21
N GLY A 58 6.55 -6.95 30.57
CA GLY A 58 7.23 -5.84 31.25
C GLY A 58 8.62 -6.20 31.78
N SER A 59 9.07 -7.44 31.55
CA SER A 59 10.41 -7.88 31.89
C SER A 59 11.42 -7.28 30.93
N ASN A 60 12.35 -6.49 31.45
CA ASN A 60 13.52 -6.05 30.71
C ASN A 60 14.58 -7.17 30.57
N THR A 61 14.40 -8.32 31.21
CA THR A 61 15.34 -9.44 31.08
C THR A 61 14.94 -10.34 29.90
N MET A 62 15.86 -10.49 28.95
CA MET A 62 15.70 -11.45 27.86
C MET A 62 15.86 -12.87 28.40
N SER A 63 14.85 -13.71 28.22
CA SER A 63 14.94 -15.14 28.52
C SER A 63 15.62 -15.90 27.37
N PRO A 64 16.37 -16.97 27.67
CA PRO A 64 16.91 -17.85 26.63
C PRO A 64 15.82 -18.41 25.73
N TYR A 65 16.13 -18.59 24.45
CA TYR A 65 15.20 -19.12 23.46
C TYR A 65 15.32 -20.65 23.39
N PHE A 66 14.24 -21.37 23.72
CA PHE A 66 14.21 -22.84 23.64
C PHE A 66 13.44 -23.35 22.41
N GLY A 67 12.63 -22.50 21.78
CA GLY A 67 11.91 -22.80 20.53
C GLY A 67 10.73 -23.77 20.65
N PHE A 68 10.79 -24.78 21.51
CA PHE A 68 9.75 -25.79 21.67
C PHE A 68 9.26 -25.84 23.11
N GLU A 69 7.95 -25.74 23.28
CA GLU A 69 7.26 -25.71 24.57
C GLU A 69 6.16 -26.78 24.61
N ASP A 70 5.87 -27.33 25.78
CA ASP A 70 4.68 -28.15 26.00
C ASP A 70 3.40 -27.28 26.12
N HIS A 71 2.24 -27.91 26.31
CA HIS A 71 0.97 -27.21 26.53
C HIS A 71 0.95 -26.26 27.73
N ASN A 72 1.88 -26.40 28.69
CA ASN A 72 2.02 -25.51 29.85
C ASN A 72 2.99 -24.34 29.58
N GLY A 73 3.57 -24.25 28.39
CA GLY A 73 4.61 -23.27 28.07
C GLY A 73 5.98 -23.62 28.65
N THR A 74 6.19 -24.87 29.09
CA THR A 74 7.46 -25.32 29.65
C THR A 74 8.40 -25.73 28.52
N PRO A 75 9.66 -25.27 28.51
CA PRO A 75 10.64 -25.71 27.52
C PRO A 75 10.80 -27.22 27.46
N VAL A 76 10.77 -27.76 26.24
CA VAL A 76 10.99 -29.19 25.98
C VAL A 76 12.48 -29.53 25.97
N LEU A 77 13.29 -28.61 25.45
CA LEU A 77 14.76 -28.75 25.43
C LEU A 77 15.34 -28.42 26.81
N THR A 78 16.39 -29.12 27.19
CA THR A 78 17.16 -28.81 28.40
C THR A 78 18.07 -27.60 28.21
N ASP A 79 18.52 -27.38 26.98
CA ASP A 79 19.44 -26.32 26.60
C ASP A 79 18.77 -25.37 25.58
N PRO A 80 19.12 -24.08 25.58
CA PRO A 80 18.60 -23.13 24.60
C PRO A 80 18.89 -23.56 23.16
N ALA A 81 17.92 -23.37 22.26
CA ALA A 81 18.05 -23.67 20.85
C ALA A 81 19.05 -22.72 20.17
N THR A 82 19.86 -23.25 19.25
CA THR A 82 20.80 -22.44 18.47
C THR A 82 20.18 -22.01 17.16
N ILE A 83 20.17 -20.70 16.92
CA ILE A 83 19.73 -20.10 15.65
C ILE A 83 20.97 -19.91 14.75
N HIS A 84 21.09 -20.71 13.69
CA HIS A 84 22.13 -20.55 12.68
C HIS A 84 21.71 -19.61 11.54
N GLY A 85 20.40 -19.37 11.40
CA GLY A 85 19.88 -18.49 10.37
C GLY A 85 20.32 -17.04 10.55
N HIS A 86 20.67 -16.37 9.44
CA HIS A 86 20.84 -14.92 9.41
C HIS A 86 19.48 -14.26 9.17
N ILE A 87 19.15 -13.20 9.91
CA ILE A 87 17.88 -12.49 9.70
C ILE A 87 18.07 -11.37 8.67
N GLU A 88 17.49 -11.53 7.49
CA GLU A 88 17.56 -10.52 6.42
C GLU A 88 16.38 -9.54 6.43
N MET A 89 15.44 -9.72 7.37
CA MET A 89 14.21 -8.94 7.49
C MET A 89 14.00 -8.43 8.92
N PRO A 90 13.13 -7.42 9.13
CA PRO A 90 12.79 -7.01 10.48
C PRO A 90 12.14 -8.17 11.27
N SER A 91 12.36 -8.25 12.58
CA SER A 91 11.85 -9.34 13.44
C SER A 91 10.32 -9.46 13.48
N ARG A 92 9.61 -8.44 13.00
CA ARG A 92 8.15 -8.39 12.88
C ARG A 92 7.60 -8.92 11.56
N SER A 93 8.45 -9.13 10.57
CA SER A 93 8.06 -9.63 9.25
C SER A 93 7.68 -11.11 9.28
N GLN A 94 7.02 -11.55 8.22
CA GLN A 94 6.79 -12.95 7.87
C GLN A 94 7.11 -13.16 6.38
N ILE A 95 6.96 -14.38 5.86
CA ILE A 95 6.92 -14.60 4.41
C ILE A 95 5.59 -15.25 4.11
N SER A 96 4.59 -14.40 3.82
CA SER A 96 3.26 -14.88 3.47
C SER A 96 3.34 -15.64 2.14
N SER A 97 2.70 -16.81 2.08
CA SER A 97 2.48 -17.58 0.84
C SER A 97 0.99 -17.69 0.51
N ASN A 98 0.16 -16.88 1.16
CA ASN A 98 -1.28 -17.02 1.12
C ASN A 98 -1.85 -16.56 -0.22
N PRO A 99 -3.06 -17.05 -0.61
CA PRO A 99 -3.61 -16.77 -1.92
C PRO A 99 -3.84 -15.28 -2.18
N ILE A 100 -3.38 -14.80 -3.33
CA ILE A 100 -3.55 -13.42 -3.79
C ILE A 100 -4.29 -13.42 -5.13
N LEU A 101 -5.30 -12.58 -5.23
CA LEU A 101 -5.97 -12.23 -6.47
C LEU A 101 -5.51 -10.84 -6.92
N VAL A 102 -5.08 -10.73 -8.17
CA VAL A 102 -4.79 -9.46 -8.82
C VAL A 102 -5.75 -9.29 -9.99
N LEU A 103 -6.56 -8.23 -9.95
CA LEU A 103 -7.47 -7.84 -11.02
C LEU A 103 -6.93 -6.57 -11.67
N HIS A 104 -6.68 -6.59 -12.97
CA HIS A 104 -6.15 -5.45 -13.72
C HIS A 104 -7.17 -5.02 -14.78
N PHE A 105 -8.02 -4.05 -14.43
CA PHE A 105 -8.99 -3.44 -15.32
C PHE A 105 -8.30 -2.39 -16.18
N VAL A 106 -8.35 -2.56 -17.51
CA VAL A 106 -7.66 -1.70 -18.47
C VAL A 106 -8.65 -1.24 -19.52
N LEU A 107 -8.78 0.09 -19.68
CA LEU A 107 -9.58 0.65 -20.77
C LEU A 107 -9.02 0.16 -22.12
N THR A 108 -9.89 -0.25 -23.04
CA THR A 108 -9.50 -0.88 -24.32
C THR A 108 -8.51 -0.09 -25.18
N SER A 109 -8.33 1.20 -24.96
CA SER A 109 -7.40 2.06 -25.69
C SER A 109 -6.00 2.16 -25.08
N LEU A 110 -5.79 1.55 -23.92
CA LEU A 110 -4.54 1.59 -23.19
C LEU A 110 -3.73 0.32 -23.41
N ASP A 111 -2.41 0.48 -23.50
CA ASP A 111 -1.48 -0.64 -23.52
C ASP A 111 -1.19 -1.09 -22.07
N PRO A 112 -1.55 -2.32 -21.69
CA PRO A 112 -1.25 -2.85 -20.37
C PRO A 112 0.23 -3.21 -20.17
N LEU A 113 1.03 -3.24 -21.24
CA LEU A 113 2.41 -3.70 -21.18
C LEU A 113 3.27 -2.81 -20.26
N GLY A 114 3.97 -3.46 -19.33
CA GLY A 114 4.78 -2.76 -18.33
C GLY A 114 3.96 -2.04 -17.26
N SER A 115 2.66 -2.34 -17.14
CA SER A 115 1.82 -1.83 -16.06
C SER A 115 2.36 -2.23 -14.68
N PRO A 116 2.09 -1.43 -13.63
CA PRO A 116 2.43 -1.79 -12.26
C PRO A 116 1.81 -3.12 -11.81
N ALA A 117 0.62 -3.46 -12.33
CA ALA A 117 -0.06 -4.73 -12.06
C ALA A 117 0.73 -5.94 -12.58
N ALA A 118 1.22 -5.88 -13.83
CA ALA A 118 2.05 -6.93 -14.40
C ALA A 118 3.37 -7.10 -13.63
N ILE A 119 4.00 -5.99 -13.20
CA ILE A 119 5.20 -6.06 -12.35
C ILE A 119 4.90 -6.71 -11.01
N MET A 120 3.75 -6.38 -10.39
CA MET A 120 3.32 -7.03 -9.15
C MET A 120 3.19 -8.55 -9.33
N GLN A 121 2.52 -9.02 -10.38
CA GLN A 121 2.40 -10.44 -10.69
C GLN A 121 3.78 -11.11 -10.80
N HIS A 122 4.69 -10.52 -11.58
CA HIS A 122 6.03 -11.07 -11.77
C HIS A 122 6.84 -11.13 -10.46
N LYS A 123 6.68 -10.13 -9.59
CA LYS A 123 7.37 -10.09 -8.30
C LYS A 123 6.78 -11.05 -7.28
N LEU A 124 5.49 -11.35 -7.34
CA LEU A 124 4.82 -12.29 -6.44
C LEU A 124 5.05 -13.76 -6.80
N ARG A 125 5.25 -14.06 -8.10
CA ARG A 125 5.36 -15.44 -8.61
C ARG A 125 6.37 -16.34 -7.86
N PRO A 126 7.58 -15.87 -7.47
CA PRO A 126 8.51 -16.71 -6.71
C PRO A 126 7.99 -17.11 -5.32
N TYR A 127 7.08 -16.33 -4.73
CA TYR A 127 6.57 -16.54 -3.37
C TYR A 127 5.24 -17.28 -3.33
N ARG A 128 4.71 -17.68 -4.48
CA ARG A 128 3.35 -18.23 -4.60
C ARG A 128 3.38 -19.54 -5.38
N PRO A 129 2.94 -20.65 -4.77
CA PRO A 129 2.59 -21.86 -5.51
C PRO A 129 1.67 -21.57 -6.70
N LYS A 130 1.70 -22.45 -7.71
CA LYS A 130 1.14 -22.20 -9.06
C LYS A 130 -0.34 -21.78 -9.08
N ASP A 131 -1.10 -22.10 -8.03
CA ASP A 131 -2.54 -21.80 -7.91
C ASP A 131 -2.86 -20.74 -6.85
N SER A 132 -1.89 -20.29 -6.03
CA SER A 132 -2.14 -19.28 -4.99
C SER A 132 -1.89 -17.84 -5.43
N LEU A 133 -1.60 -17.62 -6.72
CA LEU A 133 -1.57 -16.30 -7.33
C LEU A 133 -2.41 -16.34 -8.60
N GLN A 134 -3.56 -15.69 -8.56
CA GLN A 134 -4.37 -15.45 -9.75
C GLN A 134 -4.20 -14.01 -10.22
N PHE A 135 -3.98 -13.86 -11.52
CA PHE A 135 -3.86 -12.56 -12.18
C PHE A 135 -4.79 -12.56 -13.39
N HIS A 136 -5.72 -11.63 -13.40
CA HIS A 136 -6.67 -11.47 -14.50
C HIS A 136 -6.55 -10.06 -15.04
N GLU A 137 -6.11 -9.96 -16.28
CA GLU A 137 -6.16 -8.73 -17.06
C GLU A 137 -7.52 -8.66 -17.75
N ILE A 138 -8.26 -7.59 -17.46
CA ILE A 138 -9.65 -7.38 -17.85
C ILE A 138 -9.66 -6.14 -18.72
N ILE A 139 -9.65 -6.34 -20.03
CA ILE A 139 -9.85 -5.25 -20.98
C ILE A 139 -11.33 -4.89 -20.98
N PHE A 140 -11.65 -3.63 -20.69
CA PHE A 140 -13.03 -3.17 -20.62
C PHE A 140 -13.30 -2.01 -21.58
N ASP A 141 -14.54 -1.98 -22.04
CA ASP A 141 -15.20 -0.83 -22.65
C ASP A 141 -16.65 -0.91 -22.16
N ILE A 142 -17.04 0.03 -21.31
CA ILE A 142 -18.40 0.13 -20.78
C ILE A 142 -19.06 1.42 -21.30
N GLY A 143 -18.66 1.93 -22.46
CA GLY A 143 -19.12 3.23 -22.96
C GLY A 143 -20.64 3.33 -23.15
N THR A 144 -21.27 2.25 -23.61
CA THR A 144 -22.72 2.14 -23.82
C THR A 144 -23.33 1.08 -22.91
N ASP A 145 -24.65 1.10 -22.72
CA ASP A 145 -25.32 0.14 -21.82
C ASP A 145 -25.20 -1.30 -22.32
N GLU A 146 -25.31 -1.53 -23.64
CA GLU A 146 -25.05 -2.84 -24.25
C GLU A 146 -23.62 -3.36 -23.97
N LYS A 147 -22.63 -2.46 -24.01
CA LYS A 147 -21.24 -2.81 -23.68
C LYS A 147 -21.07 -3.11 -22.18
N ALA A 148 -21.77 -2.37 -21.32
CA ALA A 148 -21.77 -2.62 -19.88
C ALA A 148 -22.43 -3.96 -19.51
N GLU A 149 -23.53 -4.34 -20.19
CA GLU A 149 -24.17 -5.66 -20.02
C GLU A 149 -23.22 -6.80 -20.41
N ARG A 150 -22.52 -6.69 -21.54
CA ARG A 150 -21.51 -7.68 -21.95
C ARG A 150 -20.33 -7.77 -20.98
N HIS A 151 -19.92 -6.64 -20.40
CA HIS A 151 -18.92 -6.63 -19.34
C HIS A 151 -19.43 -7.37 -18.10
N ALA A 152 -20.70 -7.16 -17.71
CA ALA A 152 -21.32 -7.87 -16.60
C ALA A 152 -21.33 -9.39 -16.79
N GLU A 153 -21.78 -9.88 -17.94
CA GLU A 153 -21.73 -11.32 -18.28
C GLU A 153 -20.30 -11.87 -18.19
N SER A 154 -19.32 -11.11 -18.67
CA SER A 154 -17.90 -11.50 -18.62
C SER A 154 -17.38 -11.57 -17.17
N MET A 155 -17.81 -10.66 -16.30
CA MET A 155 -17.47 -10.68 -14.87
C MET A 155 -18.12 -11.85 -14.14
N GLU A 156 -19.37 -12.20 -14.46
CA GLU A 156 -20.04 -13.39 -13.89
C GLU A 156 -19.28 -14.68 -14.23
N ILE A 157 -18.84 -14.82 -15.47
CA ILE A 157 -18.03 -15.95 -15.93
C ILE A 157 -16.68 -15.98 -15.19
N LEU A 158 -16.04 -14.82 -14.98
CA LEU A 158 -14.81 -14.71 -14.20
C LEU A 158 -15.04 -15.14 -12.75
N VAL A 159 -16.06 -14.60 -12.09
CA VAL A 159 -16.40 -14.92 -10.69
C VAL A 159 -16.68 -16.41 -10.52
N GLY A 160 -17.38 -17.04 -11.47
CA GLY A 160 -17.58 -18.50 -11.48
C GLY A 160 -16.27 -19.30 -11.42
N ARG A 161 -15.19 -18.80 -12.04
CA ARG A 161 -13.84 -19.40 -11.98
C ARG A 161 -13.09 -19.05 -10.69
N LEU A 162 -13.31 -17.87 -10.13
CA LEU A 162 -12.63 -17.40 -8.92
C LEU A 162 -13.10 -18.10 -7.64
N LYS A 163 -14.36 -18.57 -7.59
CA LYS A 163 -14.98 -19.23 -6.42
C LYS A 163 -14.28 -20.51 -5.92
N LEU A 164 -13.24 -20.97 -6.62
CA LEU A 164 -12.45 -22.14 -6.24
C LEU A 164 -11.45 -21.86 -5.11
N LEU A 165 -11.17 -20.59 -4.79
CA LEU A 165 -10.17 -20.20 -3.80
C LEU A 165 -10.67 -19.07 -2.91
N GLU A 166 -10.30 -19.14 -1.62
CA GLU A 166 -10.39 -18.03 -0.70
C GLU A 166 -9.13 -17.18 -0.80
N TYR A 167 -9.27 -15.94 -1.27
CA TYR A 167 -8.16 -15.00 -1.38
C TYR A 167 -8.06 -14.14 -0.13
N GLU A 168 -6.89 -14.17 0.49
CA GLU A 168 -6.59 -13.31 1.64
C GLU A 168 -6.31 -11.87 1.20
N ARG A 169 -5.74 -11.69 0.02
CA ARG A 169 -5.47 -10.36 -0.54
C ARG A 169 -6.04 -10.24 -1.93
N VAL A 170 -6.69 -9.12 -2.17
CA VAL A 170 -7.19 -8.73 -3.48
C VAL A 170 -6.59 -7.38 -3.84
N GLU A 171 -5.88 -7.33 -4.96
CA GLU A 171 -5.25 -6.14 -5.50
C GLU A 171 -5.95 -5.76 -6.80
N ILE A 172 -6.60 -4.61 -6.83
CA ILE A 172 -7.39 -4.17 -7.98
C ILE A 172 -6.71 -2.96 -8.59
N PHE A 173 -6.33 -3.06 -9.85
CA PHE A 173 -5.80 -1.94 -10.62
C PHE A 173 -6.87 -1.47 -11.60
N VAL A 174 -7.19 -0.19 -11.58
CA VAL A 174 -8.05 0.46 -12.57
C VAL A 174 -7.19 1.42 -13.37
N TYR A 175 -6.91 1.06 -14.62
CA TYR A 175 -6.11 1.84 -15.54
C TYR A 175 -6.99 2.42 -16.65
N THR A 176 -7.24 3.72 -16.54
CA THR A 176 -8.06 4.50 -17.48
C THR A 176 -7.62 5.97 -17.43
N HIS A 177 -8.24 6.81 -18.25
CA HIS A 177 -8.05 8.25 -18.23
C HIS A 177 -9.15 8.95 -17.42
N SER A 178 -8.98 10.25 -17.20
CA SER A 178 -10.05 11.13 -16.73
C SER A 178 -10.23 12.35 -17.65
N GLU A 179 -11.43 12.90 -17.66
CA GLU A 179 -11.75 14.12 -18.37
C GLU A 179 -11.16 15.34 -17.65
N VAL A 180 -10.61 16.29 -18.41
CA VAL A 180 -9.89 17.45 -17.86
C VAL A 180 -10.80 18.38 -17.06
N GLU A 181 -12.00 18.65 -17.57
CA GLU A 181 -12.88 19.69 -17.01
C GLU A 181 -13.61 19.19 -15.76
N ARG A 182 -14.35 18.08 -15.88
CA ARG A 182 -15.16 17.55 -14.77
C ARG A 182 -14.40 16.57 -13.89
N GLY A 183 -13.30 15.97 -14.37
CA GLY A 183 -12.61 14.89 -13.66
C GLY A 183 -13.36 13.56 -13.71
N ASP A 184 -14.34 13.43 -14.63
CA ASP A 184 -15.07 12.20 -14.87
C ASP A 184 -14.12 11.10 -15.35
N ILE A 185 -14.41 9.85 -14.99
CA ILE A 185 -13.58 8.70 -15.37
C ILE A 185 -14.09 8.17 -16.72
N TRP A 186 -13.18 7.97 -17.68
CA TRP A 186 -13.54 7.43 -18.98
C TRP A 186 -13.92 5.95 -18.85
N GLY A 187 -15.15 5.64 -19.28
CA GLY A 187 -15.70 4.28 -19.23
C GLY A 187 -15.44 3.47 -20.49
N GLY A 188 -15.21 4.13 -21.62
CA GLY A 188 -15.24 3.46 -22.91
C GLY A 188 -15.49 4.40 -24.06
N TYR A 189 -16.06 3.82 -25.11
CA TYR A 189 -16.33 4.51 -26.37
C TYR A 189 -17.79 4.39 -26.79
N GLU A 190 -18.33 5.46 -27.35
CA GLU A 190 -19.59 5.50 -28.10
C GLU A 190 -19.29 6.20 -29.43
N ASP A 191 -19.55 5.54 -30.56
CA ASP A 191 -19.25 6.06 -31.91
C ASP A 191 -17.82 6.63 -32.08
N ASP A 192 -16.82 5.90 -31.59
CA ASP A 192 -15.39 6.27 -31.55
C ASP A 192 -15.02 7.48 -30.69
N GLU A 193 -16.00 8.11 -30.03
CA GLU A 193 -15.75 9.14 -29.02
C GLU A 193 -15.63 8.52 -27.64
N LEU A 194 -14.63 9.00 -26.88
CA LEU A 194 -14.51 8.64 -25.47
C LEU A 194 -15.74 9.17 -24.73
N VAL A 195 -16.34 8.32 -23.90
CA VAL A 195 -17.50 8.69 -23.08
C VAL A 195 -17.21 8.50 -21.59
N GLY A 196 -17.40 9.59 -20.86
CA GLY A 196 -17.31 9.60 -19.41
C GLY A 196 -18.63 9.06 -18.88
N ARG A 197 -18.60 7.97 -18.11
CA ARG A 197 -19.77 7.62 -17.31
C ARG A 197 -19.79 8.52 -16.08
N GLY A 198 -20.97 9.02 -15.73
CA GLY A 198 -21.16 9.68 -14.43
C GLY A 198 -20.56 8.81 -13.32
N ARG A 199 -19.75 9.42 -12.46
CA ARG A 199 -18.71 8.72 -11.67
C ARG A 199 -19.20 7.55 -10.80
N ALA A 200 -20.40 7.64 -10.22
CA ALA A 200 -21.01 6.52 -9.48
C ALA A 200 -21.40 5.35 -10.40
N LYS A 201 -21.87 5.65 -11.61
CA LYS A 201 -22.19 4.64 -12.62
C LYS A 201 -20.95 3.94 -13.16
N PHE A 202 -19.78 4.59 -13.15
CA PHE A 202 -18.54 3.98 -13.61
C PHE A 202 -18.16 2.76 -12.74
N PHE A 203 -18.00 2.95 -11.43
CA PHE A 203 -17.62 1.84 -10.55
C PHE A 203 -18.72 0.78 -10.42
N ALA A 204 -20.00 1.19 -10.40
CA ALA A 204 -21.12 0.25 -10.45
C ALA A 204 -21.13 -0.62 -11.71
N ALA A 205 -20.79 -0.06 -12.86
CA ALA A 205 -20.70 -0.82 -14.11
C ALA A 205 -19.38 -1.61 -14.22
N LEU A 206 -18.30 -1.14 -13.60
CA LEU A 206 -17.01 -1.84 -13.63
C LEU A 206 -16.98 -3.03 -12.67
N PHE A 207 -17.48 -2.84 -11.45
CA PHE A 207 -17.61 -3.84 -10.40
C PHE A 207 -19.04 -4.36 -10.40
N VAL A 208 -19.29 -5.30 -11.30
CA VAL A 208 -20.59 -5.94 -11.54
C VAL A 208 -20.40 -7.45 -11.69
N GLY A 209 -21.49 -8.22 -11.72
CA GLY A 209 -21.45 -9.65 -12.01
C GLY A 209 -20.90 -10.48 -10.84
N GLY A 210 -20.97 -9.96 -9.61
CA GLY A 210 -20.51 -10.60 -8.39
C GLY A 210 -19.04 -10.31 -8.05
N ILE A 211 -18.31 -9.56 -8.87
CA ILE A 211 -16.93 -9.20 -8.58
C ILE A 211 -16.81 -8.25 -7.38
N GLU A 212 -17.90 -7.55 -7.06
CA GLU A 212 -18.10 -6.68 -5.89
C GLU A 212 -17.71 -7.40 -4.59
N GLU A 213 -18.01 -8.70 -4.52
CA GLU A 213 -17.64 -9.54 -3.38
C GLU A 213 -16.14 -9.60 -3.14
N TYR A 214 -15.29 -9.38 -4.16
CA TYR A 214 -13.83 -9.35 -4.05
C TYR A 214 -13.28 -7.94 -3.80
N VAL A 215 -14.04 -6.89 -4.11
CA VAL A 215 -13.66 -5.48 -3.89
C VAL A 215 -13.64 -5.15 -2.40
N ARG A 216 -14.56 -5.74 -1.62
CA ARG A 216 -14.62 -5.59 -0.17
C ARG A 216 -13.27 -5.91 0.48
N GLY A 217 -12.68 -5.00 1.24
CA GLY A 217 -11.37 -5.22 1.88
C GLY A 217 -10.18 -5.37 0.92
N ALA A 218 -10.31 -4.96 -0.35
CA ALA A 218 -9.23 -4.97 -1.31
C ALA A 218 -8.32 -3.73 -1.19
N THR A 219 -7.17 -3.79 -1.85
CA THR A 219 -6.37 -2.61 -2.19
C THR A 219 -6.70 -2.17 -3.62
N LEU A 220 -7.18 -0.93 -3.77
CA LEU A 220 -7.53 -0.32 -5.06
C LEU A 220 -6.43 0.65 -5.53
N TRP A 221 -5.87 0.39 -6.70
CA TRP A 221 -4.89 1.22 -7.38
C TRP A 221 -5.56 1.98 -8.53
N VAL A 222 -5.86 3.25 -8.29
CA VAL A 222 -6.53 4.13 -9.26
C VAL A 222 -5.46 4.80 -10.12
N LEU A 223 -5.10 4.14 -11.23
CA LEU A 223 -4.07 4.59 -12.16
C LEU A 223 -4.65 5.57 -13.19
N ILE A 224 -5.20 6.68 -12.71
CA ILE A 224 -5.95 7.66 -13.52
C ILE A 224 -5.27 9.04 -13.43
N CYS A 225 -5.45 9.87 -14.46
CA CYS A 225 -5.03 11.27 -14.43
C CYS A 225 -5.68 12.04 -13.26
N GLY A 226 -4.93 12.98 -12.68
CA GLY A 226 -5.26 13.63 -11.42
C GLY A 226 -6.46 14.57 -11.44
N HIS A 227 -7.12 14.81 -12.58
CA HIS A 227 -8.37 15.57 -12.60
C HIS A 227 -9.44 14.95 -11.69
N THR A 228 -9.46 13.62 -11.58
CA THR A 228 -10.38 12.90 -10.69
C THR A 228 -10.24 13.30 -9.22
N VAL A 229 -9.03 13.64 -8.75
CA VAL A 229 -8.78 14.00 -7.35
C VAL A 229 -8.65 15.50 -7.12
N ARG A 230 -8.37 16.27 -8.18
CA ARG A 230 -8.29 17.73 -8.12
C ARG A 230 -9.65 18.39 -8.21
N GLN A 231 -10.63 17.74 -8.84
CA GLN A 231 -12.02 18.20 -8.88
C GLN A 231 -12.75 17.72 -7.62
N PRO A 232 -13.25 18.62 -6.75
CA PRO A 232 -13.82 18.24 -5.45
C PRO A 232 -14.95 17.22 -5.54
N ASP A 233 -15.89 17.41 -6.46
CA ASP A 233 -17.02 16.49 -6.64
C ASP A 233 -16.56 15.11 -7.13
N SER A 234 -15.51 15.07 -7.95
CA SER A 234 -14.97 13.82 -8.49
C SER A 234 -14.24 13.05 -7.42
N PHE A 235 -13.49 13.76 -6.58
CA PHE A 235 -12.80 13.15 -5.47
C PHE A 235 -13.78 12.64 -4.42
N LYS A 236 -14.83 13.40 -4.12
CA LYS A 236 -15.90 12.99 -3.21
C LYS A 236 -16.59 11.71 -3.68
N LEU A 237 -16.84 11.57 -4.99
CA LEU A 237 -17.45 10.36 -5.54
C LEU A 237 -16.49 9.15 -5.48
N LEU A 238 -15.18 9.36 -5.68
CA LEU A 238 -14.18 8.30 -5.44
C LEU A 238 -14.16 7.87 -3.96
N GLN A 239 -14.22 8.82 -3.02
CA GLN A 239 -14.31 8.54 -1.59
C GLN A 239 -15.60 7.77 -1.25
N THR A 240 -16.74 8.15 -1.82
CA THR A 240 -18.01 7.41 -1.68
C THR A 240 -17.87 5.98 -2.19
N CYS A 241 -17.29 5.76 -3.37
CA CYS A 241 -17.03 4.42 -3.90
C CYS A 241 -16.15 3.58 -2.94
N VAL A 242 -15.06 4.16 -2.43
CA VAL A 242 -14.17 3.45 -1.46
C VAL A 242 -14.94 3.04 -0.19
N LYS A 243 -15.90 3.87 0.26
CA LYS A 243 -16.77 3.55 1.39
C LYS A 243 -17.80 2.47 1.05
N GLU A 244 -18.55 2.64 -0.03
CA GLU A 244 -19.64 1.76 -0.47
C GLU A 244 -19.15 0.33 -0.74
N TYR A 245 -18.02 0.18 -1.42
CA TYR A 245 -17.42 -1.12 -1.68
C TYR A 245 -16.52 -1.62 -0.54
N GLU A 246 -16.47 -0.91 0.59
CA GLU A 246 -15.60 -1.19 1.75
C GLU A 246 -14.14 -1.51 1.37
N VAL A 247 -13.58 -0.75 0.42
CA VAL A 247 -12.17 -0.89 0.00
C VAL A 247 -11.27 -0.50 1.17
N GLU A 248 -10.35 -1.38 1.59
CA GLU A 248 -9.48 -1.14 2.76
C GLU A 248 -8.47 -0.03 2.46
N HIS A 249 -7.82 -0.10 1.30
CA HIS A 249 -6.84 0.88 0.86
C HIS A 249 -7.12 1.33 -0.57
N ALA A 250 -7.03 2.62 -0.84
CA ALA A 250 -6.97 3.13 -2.21
C ALA A 250 -5.78 4.05 -2.40
N PHE A 251 -5.08 3.89 -3.53
CA PHE A 251 -4.01 4.76 -3.97
C PHE A 251 -4.42 5.49 -5.23
N THR A 252 -4.30 6.82 -5.22
CA THR A 252 -4.59 7.69 -6.36
C THR A 252 -3.59 8.84 -6.41
N PHE A 253 -3.57 9.59 -7.52
CA PHE A 253 -2.48 10.49 -7.88
C PHE A 253 -3.03 11.80 -8.44
N ASP A 254 -2.40 12.92 -8.11
CA ASP A 254 -2.86 14.27 -8.46
C ASP A 254 -2.27 14.85 -9.77
N ALA A 255 -1.38 14.13 -10.46
CA ALA A 255 -0.75 14.64 -11.67
C ALA A 255 -1.74 14.69 -12.84
N VAL A 256 -1.88 15.88 -13.44
CA VAL A 256 -2.75 16.14 -14.62
C VAL A 256 -2.50 15.15 -15.75
N LEU A 257 -1.23 14.87 -16.05
CA LEU A 257 -0.79 13.89 -17.05
C LEU A 257 -0.10 12.75 -16.32
N PHE A 258 -0.89 11.94 -15.62
CA PHE A 258 -0.34 10.87 -14.79
C PHE A 258 0.27 9.77 -15.66
N HIS A 259 1.47 9.31 -15.28
CA HIS A 259 2.15 8.19 -15.94
C HIS A 259 2.22 7.02 -14.98
N ALA A 260 1.37 6.01 -15.19
CA ALA A 260 1.27 4.84 -14.32
C ALA A 260 2.61 4.12 -14.11
N CYS A 261 3.48 4.06 -15.12
CA CYS A 261 4.79 3.43 -15.01
C CYS A 261 5.71 4.05 -13.93
N LEU A 262 5.47 5.31 -13.53
CA LEU A 262 6.23 5.95 -12.45
C LEU A 262 5.92 5.34 -11.07
N THR A 263 4.83 4.59 -10.91
CA THR A 263 4.48 3.90 -9.65
C THR A 263 5.18 2.55 -9.49
N ILE A 264 5.86 2.04 -10.52
CA ILE A 264 6.51 0.72 -10.46
C ILE A 264 7.44 0.59 -9.24
N PRO A 265 8.36 1.53 -8.92
CA PRO A 265 9.19 1.41 -7.72
C PRO A 265 8.38 1.35 -6.43
N PHE A 266 7.30 2.12 -6.34
CA PHE A 266 6.39 2.12 -5.20
C PHE A 266 5.72 0.74 -5.05
N VAL A 267 5.17 0.19 -6.14
CA VAL A 267 4.54 -1.12 -6.17
C VAL A 267 5.53 -2.25 -5.86
N VAL A 268 6.76 -2.17 -6.33
CA VAL A 268 7.79 -3.18 -6.04
C VAL A 268 8.10 -3.26 -4.54
N ILE A 269 8.21 -2.11 -3.85
CA ILE A 269 8.39 -2.11 -2.40
C ILE A 269 7.10 -2.53 -1.68
N TYR A 270 5.93 -2.12 -2.17
CA TYR A 270 4.64 -2.56 -1.64
C TYR A 270 4.51 -4.08 -1.66
N VAL A 271 4.80 -4.72 -2.79
CA VAL A 271 4.77 -6.19 -2.92
C VAL A 271 5.66 -6.83 -1.88
N ARG A 272 6.90 -6.36 -1.75
CA ARG A 272 7.84 -6.91 -0.78
C ARG A 272 7.35 -6.70 0.66
N ARG A 273 7.04 -5.47 1.05
CA ARG A 273 6.75 -5.11 2.43
C ARG A 273 5.38 -5.59 2.90
N VAL A 274 4.35 -5.43 2.07
CA VAL A 274 2.96 -5.68 2.45
C VAL A 274 2.57 -7.10 2.08
N LEU A 275 2.77 -7.50 0.82
CA LEU A 275 2.24 -8.78 0.32
C LEU A 275 3.13 -9.99 0.65
N VAL A 276 4.44 -9.79 0.74
CA VAL A 276 5.40 -10.84 1.13
C VAL A 276 5.69 -10.75 2.63
N GLU A 277 6.17 -9.60 3.10
CA GLU A 277 6.62 -9.42 4.49
C GLU A 277 5.46 -9.29 5.51
N GLY A 278 4.23 -9.05 5.04
CA GLY A 278 3.03 -9.04 5.88
C GLY A 278 2.88 -7.79 6.75
N PHE A 279 3.54 -6.68 6.41
CA PHE A 279 3.36 -5.42 7.12
C PHE A 279 2.06 -4.71 6.73
N GLU A 280 1.59 -3.85 7.63
CA GLU A 280 0.54 -2.89 7.29
C GLU A 280 1.07 -1.77 6.41
N VAL A 281 0.23 -1.32 5.48
CA VAL A 281 0.57 -0.24 4.54
C VAL A 281 1.06 1.01 5.26
N GLN A 282 0.42 1.38 6.37
CA GLN A 282 0.75 2.57 7.15
C GLN A 282 2.10 2.44 7.84
N GLU A 283 2.51 1.23 8.22
CA GLU A 283 3.80 0.98 8.88
C GLU A 283 4.97 1.14 7.92
N VAL A 284 4.76 0.85 6.63
CA VAL A 284 5.80 0.84 5.61
C VAL A 284 5.66 1.99 4.62
N MET A 285 4.69 2.89 4.79
CA MET A 285 4.48 4.02 3.90
C MET A 285 5.77 4.84 3.71
N HIS A 286 6.56 5.01 4.77
CA HIS A 286 7.83 5.70 4.65
C HIS A 286 8.77 5.03 3.62
N ASP A 287 8.92 3.71 3.68
CA ASP A 287 9.74 2.93 2.77
C ASP A 287 9.22 3.05 1.32
N LEU A 288 7.90 3.00 1.14
CA LEU A 288 7.26 3.13 -0.17
C LEU A 288 7.59 4.50 -0.81
N LEU A 289 7.46 5.57 -0.02
CA LEU A 289 7.74 6.94 -0.44
C LEU A 289 9.23 7.18 -0.75
N GLN A 290 10.14 6.56 0.00
CA GLN A 290 11.57 6.69 -0.26
C GLN A 290 12.01 6.06 -1.59
N ALA A 291 11.33 5.00 -2.03
CA ALA A 291 11.70 4.25 -3.22
C ALA A 291 11.28 4.91 -4.54
N CYS A 292 10.48 5.98 -4.51
CA CYS A 292 9.86 6.53 -5.71
C CYS A 292 10.19 8.02 -5.99
N PRO A 293 11.48 8.45 -6.06
CA PRO A 293 11.84 9.86 -6.24
C PRO A 293 11.33 10.47 -7.55
N ARG A 294 11.18 9.66 -8.62
CA ARG A 294 10.61 10.15 -9.89
C ARG A 294 9.11 10.40 -9.80
N LEU A 295 8.39 9.51 -9.14
CA LEU A 295 6.97 9.71 -8.84
C LEU A 295 6.77 10.93 -7.96
N ALA A 296 7.61 11.08 -6.94
CA ALA A 296 7.64 12.23 -6.02
C ALA A 296 7.70 13.58 -6.75
N MET A 297 8.51 13.65 -7.81
CA MET A 297 8.65 14.84 -8.66
C MET A 297 7.53 14.99 -9.70
N HIS A 298 6.69 13.97 -9.91
CA HIS A 298 5.61 13.98 -10.88
C HIS A 298 4.25 14.24 -10.25
N SER A 299 3.94 13.54 -9.17
CA SER A 299 2.64 13.53 -8.51
C SER A 299 2.78 13.41 -6.99
N SER A 300 1.86 14.02 -6.27
CA SER A 300 1.52 13.60 -4.91
C SER A 300 0.84 12.23 -4.93
N ILE A 301 1.00 11.49 -3.84
CA ILE A 301 0.34 10.21 -3.63
C ILE A 301 -0.77 10.44 -2.62
N ILE A 302 -2.00 10.07 -2.97
CA ILE A 302 -3.16 10.15 -2.08
C ILE A 302 -3.49 8.72 -1.67
N HIS A 303 -3.41 8.45 -0.37
CA HIS A 303 -3.79 7.19 0.24
C HIS A 303 -5.10 7.37 1.00
N ILE A 304 -6.13 6.67 0.57
CA ILE A 304 -7.39 6.56 1.30
C ILE A 304 -7.34 5.23 2.06
N HIS A 305 -7.53 5.29 3.37
CA HIS A 305 -7.58 4.12 4.24
C HIS A 305 -8.94 4.08 4.92
N ASN A 306 -9.72 3.05 4.65
CA ASN A 306 -11.00 2.82 5.29
C ASN A 306 -10.82 1.81 6.43
N THR A 307 -10.96 2.25 7.67
CA THR A 307 -10.99 1.34 8.81
C THR A 307 -12.41 0.80 8.96
N THR A 308 -12.67 -0.37 8.41
CA THR A 308 -13.93 -1.11 8.60
C THR A 308 -13.72 -2.33 9.50
N ALA A 309 -14.82 -2.96 9.94
CA ALA A 309 -14.75 -4.20 10.71
C ALA A 309 -14.27 -5.39 9.86
N PHE A 310 -14.43 -5.32 8.54
CA PHE A 310 -14.03 -6.38 7.62
C PHE A 310 -12.58 -6.19 7.16
N ARG A 311 -11.77 -7.23 7.34
CA ARG A 311 -10.42 -7.31 6.80
C ARG A 311 -10.24 -8.69 6.17
N ARG A 312 -9.75 -8.74 4.93
CA ARG A 312 -9.45 -10.03 4.29
C ARG A 312 -8.18 -10.67 4.82
N ARG A 313 -7.26 -9.83 5.31
CA ARG A 313 -5.92 -10.25 5.73
C ARG A 313 -5.90 -10.93 7.09
N TYR A 314 -4.93 -11.80 7.29
CA TYR A 314 -4.61 -12.27 8.64
C TYR A 314 -4.09 -11.12 9.51
N PRO A 315 -4.23 -11.25 10.84
CA PRO A 315 -3.60 -10.34 11.77
C PRO A 315 -2.08 -10.24 11.52
N THR A 316 -1.53 -9.05 11.67
CA THR A 316 -0.08 -8.88 11.74
C THR A 316 0.46 -9.52 13.01
N LEU A 317 1.78 -9.72 13.08
CA LEU A 317 2.40 -10.24 14.28
C LEU A 317 2.03 -9.43 15.54
N ILE A 318 1.95 -8.10 15.44
CA ILE A 318 1.53 -7.27 16.58
C ILE A 318 0.11 -7.60 17.00
N GLU A 319 -0.80 -7.74 16.04
CA GLU A 319 -2.21 -8.03 16.31
C GLU A 319 -2.40 -9.44 16.92
N TYR A 320 -1.57 -10.42 16.55
CA TYR A 320 -1.56 -11.73 17.22
C TYR A 320 -1.20 -11.62 18.72
N HIS A 321 -0.32 -10.70 19.10
CA HIS A 321 0.11 -10.53 20.49
C HIS A 321 -0.75 -9.57 21.31
N GLN A 322 -1.29 -8.53 20.67
CA GLN A 322 -2.13 -7.52 21.34
C GLN A 322 -3.62 -7.87 21.32
N GLY A 323 -3.98 -8.93 20.59
CA GLY A 323 -5.35 -9.22 20.19
C GLY A 323 -5.79 -8.29 19.06
N VAL A 324 -6.60 -8.81 18.14
CA VAL A 324 -7.34 -7.96 17.21
C VAL A 324 -8.36 -7.21 18.04
N LYS A 325 -8.13 -5.92 18.28
CA LYS A 325 -9.15 -5.07 18.93
C LYS A 325 -10.37 -5.08 18.01
N PRO A 326 -11.52 -5.62 18.45
CA PRO A 326 -12.72 -5.58 17.63
C PRO A 326 -13.05 -4.12 17.38
N ILE A 327 -13.02 -3.72 16.11
CA ILE A 327 -13.52 -2.42 15.69
C ILE A 327 -15.04 -2.54 15.82
N PRO A 328 -15.71 -1.73 16.65
CA PRO A 328 -17.16 -1.75 16.72
C PRO A 328 -17.73 -1.60 15.31
N THR A 329 -18.67 -2.46 14.93
CA THR A 329 -19.27 -2.48 13.58
C THR A 329 -19.92 -1.15 13.18
N THR A 330 -20.15 -0.26 14.14
CA THR A 330 -20.75 1.06 13.98
C THR A 330 -19.76 2.21 13.81
N THR A 331 -18.44 1.99 13.92
CA THR A 331 -17.43 3.07 13.90
C THR A 331 -16.41 2.87 12.79
N GLY A 332 -16.87 2.85 11.54
CA GLY A 332 -15.96 3.00 10.40
C GLY A 332 -15.33 4.40 10.39
N SER A 333 -14.10 4.53 9.92
CA SER A 333 -13.55 5.85 9.62
C SER A 333 -12.71 5.79 8.35
N MET A 334 -12.76 6.88 7.57
CA MET A 334 -11.97 7.00 6.36
C MET A 334 -10.92 8.08 6.59
N THR A 335 -9.66 7.68 6.48
CA THR A 335 -8.53 8.61 6.54
C THR A 335 -7.99 8.84 5.14
N VAL A 336 -7.90 10.10 4.74
CA VAL A 336 -7.24 10.51 3.50
C VAL A 336 -5.91 11.15 3.84
N SER A 337 -4.82 10.55 3.40
CA SER A 337 -3.46 11.07 3.56
C SER A 337 -2.90 11.47 2.21
N THR A 338 -2.48 12.73 2.06
CA THR A 338 -1.79 13.21 0.86
C THR A 338 -0.32 13.38 1.16
N TYR A 339 0.51 12.68 0.39
CA TYR A 339 1.96 12.72 0.45
C TYR A 339 2.49 13.54 -0.72
N THR A 340 2.92 14.77 -0.46
CA THR A 340 3.49 15.66 -1.46
C THR A 340 4.99 15.80 -1.22
N TYR A 341 5.79 15.43 -2.21
CA TYR A 341 7.23 15.57 -2.11
C TYR A 341 7.64 17.03 -2.05
N PHE A 342 8.54 17.37 -1.12
CA PHE A 342 9.12 18.70 -1.05
C PHE A 342 10.65 18.64 -1.17
N HIS A 343 11.19 19.71 -1.73
CA HIS A 343 12.62 19.95 -1.83
C HIS A 343 12.87 21.43 -1.67
N ASP A 344 13.73 21.83 -0.74
CA ASP A 344 13.93 23.24 -0.37
C ASP A 344 14.21 24.18 -1.55
N SER A 345 14.80 23.70 -2.65
CA SER A 345 15.13 24.54 -3.82
C SER A 345 14.24 24.36 -5.05
N ASN A 346 13.54 23.23 -5.18
CA ASN A 346 12.85 22.87 -6.43
C ASN A 346 11.35 22.72 -6.22
N ARG A 347 10.95 22.25 -5.04
CA ARG A 347 9.57 22.08 -4.62
C ARG A 347 9.37 22.60 -3.20
N PRO A 348 9.56 23.91 -2.95
CA PRO A 348 9.37 24.49 -1.63
C PRO A 348 7.96 24.21 -1.11
N PHE A 349 7.89 23.47 -0.01
CA PHE A 349 6.65 22.96 0.57
C PHE A 349 5.73 22.25 -0.42
N GLY A 350 6.28 21.49 -1.36
CA GLY A 350 5.51 20.73 -2.35
C GLY A 350 5.09 21.52 -3.59
N ASN A 351 5.22 22.84 -3.58
CA ASN A 351 4.86 23.69 -4.71
C ASN A 351 5.98 23.70 -5.75
N THR A 352 5.65 23.58 -7.03
CA THR A 352 6.66 23.62 -8.09
C THR A 352 7.25 25.03 -8.22
N LEU A 353 8.57 25.16 -8.05
CA LEU A 353 9.30 26.37 -8.43
C LEU A 353 9.45 26.39 -9.96
N PRO A 354 8.91 27.40 -10.68
CA PRO A 354 8.99 27.44 -12.12
C PRO A 354 10.43 27.36 -12.62
N TYR A 355 10.69 26.58 -13.66
CA TYR A 355 12.03 26.49 -14.23
C TYR A 355 12.50 27.83 -14.84
N GLN A 356 11.55 28.66 -15.26
CA GLN A 356 11.74 29.97 -15.90
C GLN A 356 11.10 31.08 -15.06
N CYS A 357 11.76 32.23 -14.93
CA CYS A 357 11.16 33.41 -14.31
C CYS A 357 9.96 33.88 -15.13
N SER A 358 8.80 34.04 -14.49
CA SER A 358 7.58 34.52 -15.15
C SER A 358 7.72 35.94 -15.71
N HIS A 359 8.58 36.76 -15.12
CA HIS A 359 8.81 38.15 -15.51
C HIS A 359 9.84 38.29 -16.65
N CYS A 360 11.13 37.99 -16.40
CA CYS A 360 12.20 38.19 -17.40
C CYS A 360 12.45 37.00 -18.33
N LYS A 361 11.75 35.88 -18.13
CA LYS A 361 11.90 34.65 -18.92
C LYS A 361 13.29 33.99 -18.85
N CYS A 362 14.18 34.42 -17.94
CA CYS A 362 15.43 33.72 -17.69
C CYS A 362 15.19 32.33 -17.06
N VAL A 363 15.93 31.35 -17.55
CA VAL A 363 15.89 29.95 -17.08
C VAL A 363 16.83 29.76 -15.90
N ARG A 364 16.43 28.94 -14.91
CA ARG A 364 17.22 28.63 -13.69
C ARG A 364 17.71 29.88 -12.93
N SER A 365 16.93 30.96 -12.99
CA SER A 365 17.33 32.24 -12.42
C SER A 365 17.08 32.37 -10.93
N TRP A 366 16.49 31.39 -10.25
CA TRP A 366 16.06 31.54 -8.86
C TRP A 366 17.23 31.39 -7.88
N LYS A 367 17.23 32.26 -6.87
CA LYS A 367 18.10 32.20 -5.70
C LYS A 367 17.22 32.17 -4.45
N HIS A 368 17.44 31.21 -3.57
CA HIS A 368 16.81 31.18 -2.25
C HIS A 368 17.32 32.35 -1.40
N VAL A 369 16.42 33.05 -0.72
CA VAL A 369 16.73 34.15 0.19
C VAL A 369 16.16 33.78 1.55
N ALA A 370 17.00 33.84 2.59
CA ALA A 370 16.55 33.58 3.95
C ALA A 370 15.39 34.52 4.30
N SER A 371 14.33 33.96 4.88
CA SER A 371 13.24 34.78 5.45
C SER A 371 13.69 35.26 6.83
N ASP A 372 13.74 36.57 7.02
CA ASP A 372 14.12 37.19 8.30
C ASP A 372 13.04 36.98 9.39
N HIS A 373 11.79 36.72 8.99
CA HIS A 373 10.65 36.66 9.91
C HIS A 373 10.20 35.24 10.26
N ASN A 374 10.27 34.27 9.34
CA ASN A 374 9.86 32.89 9.62
C ASN A 374 10.52 31.85 8.68
N PRO A 375 11.79 31.48 8.91
CA PRO A 375 12.51 30.54 8.06
C PRO A 375 12.01 29.08 8.18
N LEU A 376 11.02 28.77 9.01
CA LEU A 376 10.45 27.41 9.10
C LEU A 376 9.17 27.26 8.26
N ASN A 377 8.39 28.33 8.13
CA ASN A 377 7.09 28.28 7.43
C ASN A 377 7.10 28.98 6.07
N GLU A 378 8.16 29.71 5.74
CA GLU A 378 8.26 30.44 4.48
C GLU A 378 9.55 30.13 3.72
N ARG A 379 9.44 30.13 2.40
CA ARG A 379 10.57 30.02 1.46
C ARG A 379 10.43 31.10 0.40
N LYS A 380 11.39 32.03 0.35
CA LYS A 380 11.41 33.13 -0.63
C LYS A 380 12.49 32.88 -1.67
N PHE A 381 12.13 33.09 -2.94
CA PHE A 381 13.02 33.00 -4.07
C PHE A 381 13.03 34.30 -4.83
N ILE A 382 14.21 34.74 -5.26
CA ILE A 382 14.39 35.95 -6.06
C ILE A 382 15.07 35.57 -7.38
N CYS A 383 14.56 36.10 -8.48
CA CYS A 383 15.20 36.00 -9.78
C CYS A 383 16.51 36.81 -9.79
N LYS A 384 17.64 36.15 -10.08
CA LYS A 384 18.97 36.77 -10.18
C LYS A 384 19.08 37.84 -11.26
N SER A 385 18.19 37.83 -12.27
CA SER A 385 18.25 38.77 -13.40
C SER A 385 17.39 40.02 -13.20
N CYS A 386 16.16 39.88 -12.72
CA CYS A 386 15.21 41.00 -12.64
C CYS A 386 14.64 41.24 -11.24
N CYS A 387 15.17 40.56 -10.23
CA CYS A 387 14.77 40.67 -8.82
C CYS A 387 13.29 40.33 -8.52
N TYR A 388 12.54 39.80 -9.48
CA TYR A 388 11.17 39.31 -9.23
C TYR A 388 11.20 38.21 -8.16
N ALA A 389 10.29 38.29 -7.20
CA ALA A 389 10.26 37.40 -6.04
C ALA A 389 9.00 36.53 -6.01
N VAL A 390 9.15 35.30 -5.53
CA VAL A 390 8.05 34.38 -5.26
C VAL A 390 8.24 33.84 -3.84
N THR A 391 7.16 33.77 -3.08
CA THR A 391 7.16 33.24 -1.70
C THR A 391 6.22 32.05 -1.63
N TYR A 392 6.66 30.98 -0.97
CA TYR A 392 5.87 29.79 -0.68
C TYR A 392 5.72 29.63 0.82
N THR A 393 4.51 29.30 1.25
CA THR A 393 4.15 29.05 2.64
C THR A 393 3.94 27.55 2.88
N LYS A 394 4.31 27.08 4.06
CA LYS A 394 4.05 25.72 4.50
C LYS A 394 2.55 25.57 4.79
N PRO A 395 1.87 24.52 4.29
CA PRO A 395 0.49 24.23 4.69
C PRO A 395 0.41 23.96 6.21
N GLU A 396 -0.53 24.62 6.90
CA GLU A 396 -0.61 24.64 8.38
C GLU A 396 -0.67 23.25 9.01
N GLN A 397 -1.34 22.30 8.37
CA GLN A 397 -1.57 20.95 8.90
C GLN A 397 -0.56 19.90 8.41
N SER A 398 0.48 20.32 7.68
CA SER A 398 1.43 19.38 7.09
C SER A 398 2.54 18.94 8.05
N LYS A 399 2.71 17.62 8.18
CA LYS A 399 3.83 16.99 8.88
C LYS A 399 4.97 16.70 7.89
N ILE A 400 6.21 16.96 8.29
CA ILE A 400 7.40 16.65 7.47
C ILE A 400 7.86 15.23 7.81
N ILE A 401 7.98 14.40 6.78
CA ILE A 401 8.61 13.09 6.81
C ILE A 401 9.97 13.24 6.09
N PRO A 402 11.09 13.32 6.83
CA PRO A 402 12.39 13.53 6.22
C PRO A 402 12.82 12.31 5.39
N SER A 403 13.51 12.55 4.26
CA SER A 403 14.21 11.47 3.57
C SER A 403 15.45 11.06 4.39
N SER A 404 15.59 9.78 4.72
CA SER A 404 16.71 9.29 5.56
C SER A 404 18.08 9.36 4.85
N GLN A 405 18.14 9.72 3.57
CA GLN A 405 19.35 9.69 2.76
C GLN A 405 20.28 10.91 2.92
N GLY A 406 19.98 11.87 3.79
CA GLY A 406 20.86 13.01 4.05
C GLY A 406 21.83 12.76 5.20
N GLN A 407 23.11 12.51 4.92
CA GLN A 407 24.19 12.78 5.88
C GLN A 407 23.95 14.18 6.50
N LYS A 408 24.14 14.31 7.82
CA LYS A 408 24.02 15.55 8.61
C LYS A 408 25.07 16.61 8.24
N SER A 409 25.28 16.89 6.95
CA SER A 409 25.90 18.13 6.53
C SER A 409 24.93 19.25 6.89
N ARG A 410 25.39 20.21 7.72
CA ARG A 410 24.62 21.41 8.11
C ARG A 410 24.18 22.26 6.91
N HIS A 411 24.63 21.94 5.69
CA HIS A 411 24.38 22.73 4.48
C HIS A 411 23.69 21.95 3.35
N ALA A 412 23.35 20.67 3.54
CA ALA A 412 22.62 19.93 2.50
C ALA A 412 21.15 20.41 2.44
N PRO A 413 20.59 20.65 1.23
CA PRO A 413 19.18 21.00 1.09
C PRO A 413 18.31 19.89 1.68
N VAL A 414 17.30 20.27 2.47
CA VAL A 414 16.39 19.30 3.06
C VAL A 414 15.39 18.86 1.99
N SER A 415 15.20 17.55 1.89
CA SER A 415 14.19 16.92 1.06
C SER A 415 13.43 15.87 1.84
N GLY A 416 12.20 15.61 1.42
CA GLY A 416 11.33 14.65 2.07
C GLY A 416 9.91 14.75 1.57
N TRP A 417 8.97 14.34 2.40
CA TRP A 417 7.55 14.35 2.09
C TRP A 417 6.80 15.22 3.08
N LEU A 418 5.86 16.01 2.58
CA LEU A 418 4.81 16.62 3.37
C LEU A 418 3.63 15.66 3.39
N MET A 419 3.16 15.36 4.59
CA MET A 419 1.95 14.58 4.80
C MET A 419 0.87 15.50 5.38
N SER A 420 -0.23 15.65 4.64
CA SER A 420 -1.48 16.20 5.18
C SER A 420 -2.48 15.07 5.38
N VAL A 421 -3.23 15.12 6.48
CA VAL A 421 -4.20 14.08 6.82
C VAL A 421 -5.55 14.72 7.07
N THR A 422 -6.58 14.20 6.42
CA THR A 422 -7.98 14.52 6.67
C THR A 422 -8.67 13.25 7.14
N ILE A 423 -9.41 13.33 8.24
CA ILE A 423 -10.16 12.21 8.79
C ILE A 423 -11.64 12.53 8.63
N GLU A 424 -12.35 11.67 7.92
CA GLU A 424 -13.80 11.72 7.80
C GLU A 424 -14.43 10.60 8.63
N PRO A 425 -15.36 10.91 9.55
CA PRO A 425 -16.16 9.87 10.18
C PRO A 425 -17.02 9.18 9.11
N CYS A 426 -17.10 7.85 9.12
CA CYS A 426 -18.16 7.18 8.37
C CYS A 426 -19.45 7.40 9.17
N MET A 427 -20.30 8.33 8.70
CA MET A 427 -21.64 8.43 9.26
C MET A 427 -22.37 7.15 8.90
N SER A 428 -22.75 6.36 9.91
CA SER A 428 -23.70 5.27 9.71
C SER A 428 -25.00 5.92 9.27
N GLU A 429 -25.36 5.83 8.00
CA GLU A 429 -26.73 6.11 7.61
C GLU A 429 -27.62 5.15 8.39
N SER A 430 -28.44 5.71 9.27
CA SER A 430 -29.54 5.01 9.88
C SER A 430 -30.42 4.50 8.75
N VAL A 431 -30.30 3.21 8.43
CA VAL A 431 -31.20 2.49 7.54
C VAL A 431 -32.60 2.70 8.08
N VAL A 432 -33.36 3.60 7.46
CA VAL A 432 -34.81 3.67 7.64
C VAL A 432 -35.34 2.47 6.88
N VAL A 433 -35.66 1.41 7.63
CA VAL A 433 -36.30 0.18 7.14
C VAL A 433 -37.68 0.50 6.58
#